data_AF-A0A948YE25-F1
#
_entry.id   AF-A0A948YE25-F1
#
_cell.length_a   1.000
_cell.length_b   1.000
_cell.length_c   1.000
_cell.angle_alpha   90.00
_cell.angle_beta   90.00
_cell.angle_gamma   90.00
#
_symmetry.space_group_name_H-M   'P 1'
#
loop_
_entity.id
_entity.type
_entity.pdbx_description
1 polymer ?
#
loop_
_entity_poly.entity_id
_entity_poly.type
_entity_poly.pdbx_seq_one_letter_code
_entity_poly.pdbx_strand_id
1 'polypeptide(L)'
;MNTKAYILETIKKRPLIIDGAMGTQLQQRDEQISKEAWEGNEGCNELLNVTCPEVLSNIFKAYLTAGADFITTNTFGSFSWVLDEYQIGHRAYELTKAGAELVKKECDKVSTPEHPRFVLGSIGPGTKLPSLGHISYDEMYKGYTEFCLALIDGGVDVFLLETCQDPLQIKAALHACQEASRQREKEIPIMVSVTIELSGTMLIGTDAPTIATILEPFDILSLGFNCGTGPDQVLKHVKTLSELWHKPISVHANAGLPQNRGGYTYYPMGPDEFADKQEEFMAFDGVSFLGGCCGTTPQHIRALVNRVEKLTPKTASGKQQNSLASLFSTVPLMQEPAPLLIGERSNATGSKAFRELLLAEDYEGTLSVGQQQVRAGAHVLDVSVGFAGRDETKDMNSVMRLYAQKIALPIMPDSTQTPALEEALKLIGGKPIINSVNLEDGIEKFDAVCQLAKKYGAALVCLTIDEIGMAKTVERKLEVAERIYELATQKHGINPENLVFDLLTFTLGSGDEEYFDAGINTIEAIRQLRLRHPEVGATLGLSNISFGLDKDARPYLNSMFLHHCIEAGL
;
A
#
# COMPACT_ATOMS: atom_id res chain seq x y z
N MET A 1 -26.92 -9.57 -5.70
CA MET A 1 -25.68 -9.59 -4.90
C MET A 1 -24.57 -9.09 -5.80
N ASN A 2 -23.74 -8.13 -5.37
CA ASN A 2 -22.61 -7.66 -6.19
C ASN A 2 -21.48 -8.72 -6.21
N THR A 3 -20.53 -8.60 -7.15
CA THR A 3 -19.43 -9.55 -7.34
C THR A 3 -18.63 -9.77 -6.05
N LYS A 4 -18.27 -8.69 -5.34
CA LYS A 4 -17.52 -8.75 -4.08
C LYS A 4 -18.26 -9.58 -3.01
N ALA A 5 -19.56 -9.32 -2.81
CA ALA A 5 -20.37 -10.05 -1.85
C ALA A 5 -20.53 -11.53 -2.22
N TYR A 6 -20.71 -11.86 -3.50
CA TYR A 6 -20.77 -13.24 -3.96
C TYR A 6 -19.48 -14.00 -3.66
N ILE A 7 -18.33 -13.38 -3.96
CA ILE A 7 -17.01 -13.95 -3.69
C ILE A 7 -16.84 -14.21 -2.20
N LEU A 8 -17.12 -13.20 -1.36
CA LEU A 8 -16.98 -13.30 0.11
C LEU A 8 -17.90 -14.36 0.73
N GLU A 9 -19.10 -14.57 0.19
CA GLU A 9 -19.98 -15.65 0.64
C GLU A 9 -19.54 -17.04 0.14
N THR A 10 -18.91 -17.10 -1.03
CA THR A 10 -18.43 -18.36 -1.60
C THR A 10 -17.21 -18.90 -0.87
N ILE A 11 -16.26 -18.02 -0.53
CA ILE A 11 -15.05 -18.42 0.20
C ILE A 11 -15.34 -18.92 1.62
N LYS A 12 -16.53 -18.67 2.17
CA LYS A 12 -16.97 -19.28 3.45
C LYS A 12 -17.32 -20.77 3.31
N LYS A 13 -17.43 -21.29 2.08
CA LYS A 13 -17.90 -22.65 1.80
C LYS A 13 -16.82 -23.49 1.12
N ARG A 14 -16.10 -22.90 0.16
CA ARG A 14 -15.02 -23.55 -0.60
C ARG A 14 -13.98 -22.52 -1.06
N PRO A 15 -12.72 -22.91 -1.33
CA PRO A 15 -11.78 -22.01 -1.98
C PRO A 15 -12.23 -21.69 -3.40
N LEU A 16 -11.83 -20.52 -3.90
CA LEU A 16 -11.97 -20.13 -5.29
C LEU A 16 -10.64 -20.30 -6.02
N ILE A 17 -10.68 -20.81 -7.24
CA ILE A 17 -9.48 -21.19 -7.98
C ILE A 17 -9.17 -20.17 -9.08
N ILE A 18 -7.99 -19.57 -9.01
CA ILE A 18 -7.37 -18.79 -10.09
C ILE A 18 -6.72 -19.76 -11.07
N ASP A 19 -6.77 -19.44 -12.36
CA ASP A 19 -6.14 -20.22 -13.41
C ASP A 19 -4.60 -20.28 -13.29
N GLY A 20 -3.96 -20.83 -14.32
CA GLY A 20 -2.51 -20.99 -14.39
C GLY A 20 -1.85 -20.00 -15.33
N ALA A 21 -0.57 -20.22 -15.64
CA ALA A 21 0.19 -19.31 -16.49
C ALA A 21 -0.37 -19.17 -17.91
N MET A 22 -0.35 -17.94 -18.42
CA MET A 22 -0.59 -17.63 -19.84
C MET A 22 0.70 -17.77 -20.66
N GLY A 23 1.80 -17.12 -20.25
CA GLY A 23 3.04 -17.07 -21.02
C GLY A 23 3.62 -18.46 -21.34
N THR A 24 3.69 -19.37 -20.36
CA THR A 24 4.18 -20.73 -20.61
C THR A 24 3.20 -21.58 -21.44
N GLN A 25 1.89 -21.26 -21.42
CA GLN A 25 0.91 -21.92 -22.29
C GLN A 25 1.01 -21.45 -23.75
N LEU A 26 1.37 -20.19 -23.98
CA LEU A 26 1.69 -19.65 -25.30
C LEU A 26 2.98 -20.26 -25.85
N GLN A 27 4.05 -20.33 -25.04
CA GLN A 27 5.31 -20.97 -25.43
C GLN A 27 5.13 -22.44 -25.84
N GLN A 28 4.25 -23.19 -25.17
CA GLN A 28 3.92 -24.57 -25.53
C GLN A 28 3.13 -24.70 -26.84
N ARG A 29 2.57 -23.59 -27.33
CA ARG A 29 1.77 -23.50 -28.55
C ARG A 29 2.41 -22.61 -29.59
N ASP A 30 3.72 -22.36 -29.48
CA ASP A 30 4.46 -21.48 -30.40
C ASP A 30 4.26 -21.91 -31.87
N GLU A 31 4.23 -23.21 -32.14
CA GLU A 31 3.97 -23.76 -33.47
C GLU A 31 2.55 -23.46 -34.03
N GLN A 32 1.60 -23.08 -33.17
CA GLN A 32 0.24 -22.68 -33.55
C GLN A 32 0.13 -21.18 -33.82
N ILE A 33 1.14 -20.38 -33.43
CA ILE A 33 1.17 -18.94 -33.61
C ILE A 33 1.98 -18.64 -34.87
N SER A 34 1.33 -18.09 -35.89
CA SER A 34 2.04 -17.73 -37.12
C SER A 34 3.00 -16.57 -36.87
N LYS A 35 4.10 -16.50 -37.64
CA LYS A 35 5.07 -15.40 -37.52
C LYS A 35 4.42 -14.04 -37.79
N GLU A 36 3.46 -14.01 -38.70
CA GLU A 36 2.72 -12.80 -39.08
C GLU A 36 1.86 -12.27 -37.94
N ALA A 37 1.38 -13.13 -37.03
CA ALA A 37 0.58 -12.73 -35.87
C ALA A 37 1.36 -11.84 -34.88
N TRP A 38 2.70 -11.91 -34.91
CA TRP A 38 3.54 -11.06 -34.07
C TRP A 38 3.73 -9.65 -34.65
N GLU A 39 3.38 -9.40 -35.90
CA GLU A 39 3.59 -8.10 -36.57
C GLU A 39 5.03 -7.57 -36.44
N GLY A 40 6.02 -8.47 -36.31
CA GLY A 40 7.44 -8.14 -36.07
C GLY A 40 7.81 -7.81 -34.61
N ASN A 41 6.93 -8.11 -33.65
CA ASN A 41 7.07 -7.88 -32.21
C ASN A 41 7.03 -9.20 -31.43
N GLU A 42 7.85 -10.16 -31.82
CA GLU A 42 7.93 -11.47 -31.17
C GLU A 42 8.17 -11.34 -29.66
N GLY A 43 7.34 -12.02 -28.86
CA GLY A 43 7.40 -11.97 -27.39
C GLY A 43 6.45 -10.97 -26.74
N CYS A 44 5.81 -10.08 -27.49
CA CYS A 44 4.72 -9.23 -27.00
C CYS A 44 3.40 -10.04 -26.94
N ASN A 45 3.21 -10.80 -25.86
CA ASN A 45 2.06 -11.70 -25.72
C ASN A 45 0.72 -10.95 -25.79
N GLU A 46 0.67 -9.71 -25.29
CA GLU A 46 -0.51 -8.85 -25.30
C GLU A 46 -1.03 -8.57 -26.71
N LEU A 47 -0.15 -8.55 -27.72
CA LEU A 47 -0.52 -8.36 -29.12
C LEU A 47 -1.46 -9.46 -29.63
N LEU A 48 -1.25 -10.69 -29.13
CA LEU A 48 -2.03 -11.86 -29.54
C LEU A 48 -3.50 -11.76 -29.16
N ASN A 49 -3.88 -10.84 -28.26
CA ASN A 49 -5.27 -10.53 -27.94
C ASN A 49 -6.07 -10.13 -29.20
N VAL A 50 -5.41 -9.48 -30.16
CA VAL A 50 -6.03 -9.03 -31.40
C VAL A 50 -5.63 -9.92 -32.58
N THR A 51 -4.36 -10.31 -32.65
CA THR A 51 -3.80 -10.98 -33.85
C THR A 51 -3.98 -12.49 -33.86
N CYS A 52 -4.07 -13.13 -32.68
CA CYS A 52 -4.24 -14.59 -32.55
C CYS A 52 -5.25 -14.97 -31.44
N PRO A 53 -6.50 -14.45 -31.49
CA PRO A 53 -7.47 -14.62 -30.42
C PRO A 53 -7.96 -16.07 -30.24
N GLU A 54 -7.79 -16.94 -31.23
CA GLU A 54 -8.27 -18.32 -31.14
C GLU A 54 -7.36 -19.20 -30.26
N VAL A 55 -6.03 -19.01 -30.32
CA VAL A 55 -5.06 -19.68 -29.43
C VAL A 55 -5.36 -19.30 -27.99
N LEU A 56 -5.53 -18.00 -27.71
CA LEU A 56 -5.88 -17.50 -26.39
C LEU A 56 -7.22 -18.07 -25.90
N SER A 57 -8.26 -18.04 -26.75
CA SER A 57 -9.56 -18.62 -26.43
C SER A 57 -9.47 -20.10 -26.09
N ASN A 58 -8.59 -20.86 -26.76
CA ASN A 58 -8.38 -22.28 -26.46
C ASN A 58 -7.67 -22.49 -25.13
N ILE A 59 -6.74 -21.61 -24.75
CA ILE A 59 -6.10 -21.62 -23.42
C ILE A 59 -7.13 -21.32 -22.32
N PHE A 60 -7.93 -20.26 -22.48
CA PHE A 60 -8.98 -19.91 -21.52
C PHE A 60 -9.99 -21.05 -21.33
N LYS A 61 -10.48 -21.65 -22.43
CA LYS A 61 -11.35 -22.84 -22.37
C LYS A 61 -10.70 -24.00 -21.62
N ALA A 62 -9.40 -24.23 -21.80
CA ALA A 62 -8.71 -25.31 -21.13
C ALA A 62 -8.68 -25.11 -19.61
N TYR A 63 -8.43 -23.89 -19.13
CA TYR A 63 -8.50 -23.56 -17.69
C TYR A 63 -9.92 -23.59 -17.13
N LEU A 64 -10.91 -23.08 -17.88
CA LEU A 64 -12.33 -23.18 -17.53
C LEU A 64 -12.76 -24.66 -17.38
N THR A 65 -12.33 -25.51 -18.32
CA THR A 65 -12.58 -26.97 -18.30
C THR A 65 -11.79 -27.67 -17.21
N ALA A 66 -10.67 -27.10 -16.75
CA ALA A 66 -9.94 -27.59 -15.59
C ALA A 66 -10.65 -27.29 -14.26
N GLY A 67 -11.60 -26.35 -14.26
CA GLY A 67 -12.40 -26.00 -13.09
C GLY A 67 -12.00 -24.67 -12.42
N ALA A 68 -11.16 -23.86 -13.06
CA ALA A 68 -10.85 -22.51 -12.56
C ALA A 68 -12.13 -21.66 -12.44
N ASP A 69 -12.24 -20.91 -11.34
CA ASP A 69 -13.32 -19.96 -11.10
C ASP A 69 -12.99 -18.58 -11.68
N PHE A 70 -11.72 -18.19 -11.60
CA PHE A 70 -11.17 -16.95 -12.13
C PHE A 70 -10.24 -17.25 -13.31
N ILE A 71 -10.43 -16.54 -14.42
CA ILE A 71 -9.55 -16.61 -15.59
C ILE A 71 -8.83 -15.28 -15.73
N THR A 72 -7.49 -15.32 -15.75
CA THR A 72 -6.67 -14.12 -15.91
C THR A 72 -6.68 -13.62 -17.35
N THR A 73 -6.83 -12.32 -17.53
CA THR A 73 -6.70 -11.68 -18.85
C THR A 73 -5.25 -11.72 -19.32
N ASN A 74 -5.01 -11.85 -20.63
CA ASN A 74 -3.66 -11.76 -21.19
C ASN A 74 -3.24 -10.29 -21.36
N THR A 75 -3.13 -9.56 -20.25
CA THR A 75 -2.93 -8.10 -20.25
C THR A 75 -1.79 -7.65 -19.34
N PHE A 76 -1.06 -8.58 -18.72
CA PHE A 76 -0.06 -8.34 -17.68
C PHE A 76 0.84 -7.12 -17.93
N GLY A 77 1.38 -6.97 -19.16
CA GLY A 77 2.28 -5.90 -19.55
C GLY A 77 1.67 -4.82 -20.45
N SER A 78 0.34 -4.74 -20.60
CA SER A 78 -0.34 -3.89 -21.59
C SER A 78 -0.40 -2.39 -21.21
N PHE A 79 0.74 -1.84 -20.77
CA PHE A 79 0.94 -0.42 -20.49
C PHE A 79 1.65 0.25 -21.66
N SER A 80 1.36 1.53 -21.90
CA SER A 80 2.01 2.31 -22.97
C SER A 80 3.54 2.26 -22.87
N TRP A 81 4.11 2.50 -21.68
CA TRP A 81 5.57 2.51 -21.49
C TRP A 81 6.25 1.13 -21.61
N VAL A 82 5.50 0.02 -21.50
CA VAL A 82 6.01 -1.33 -21.74
C VAL A 82 5.93 -1.64 -23.23
N LEU A 83 4.78 -1.35 -23.83
CA LEU A 83 4.52 -1.57 -25.25
C LEU A 83 5.33 -0.64 -26.18
N ASP A 84 5.86 0.47 -25.65
CA ASP A 84 6.81 1.33 -26.35
C ASP A 84 8.15 0.63 -26.65
N GLU A 85 8.52 -0.42 -25.91
CA GLU A 85 9.67 -1.28 -26.25
C GLU A 85 9.47 -2.00 -27.60
N TYR A 86 8.20 -2.19 -27.99
CA TYR A 86 7.75 -2.75 -29.27
C TYR A 86 7.21 -1.66 -30.23
N GLN A 87 7.38 -0.38 -29.91
CA GLN A 87 6.87 0.77 -30.69
C GLN A 87 5.35 0.78 -30.91
N ILE A 88 4.58 0.10 -30.04
CA ILE A 88 3.12 -0.01 -30.12
C ILE A 88 2.41 0.48 -28.86
N GLY A 89 3.04 1.38 -28.08
CA GLY A 89 2.46 1.95 -26.85
C GLY A 89 1.07 2.57 -27.02
N HIS A 90 0.80 3.14 -28.20
CA HIS A 90 -0.51 3.70 -28.55
C HIS A 90 -1.65 2.67 -28.63
N ARG A 91 -1.34 1.37 -28.66
CA ARG A 91 -2.32 0.27 -28.70
C ARG A 91 -2.66 -0.28 -27.31
N ALA A 92 -2.10 0.25 -26.23
CA ALA A 92 -2.33 -0.23 -24.87
C ALA A 92 -3.82 -0.42 -24.55
N TYR A 93 -4.66 0.59 -24.82
CA TYR A 93 -6.10 0.49 -24.60
C TYR A 93 -6.77 -0.63 -25.41
N GLU A 94 -6.44 -0.71 -26.70
CA GLU A 94 -6.98 -1.71 -27.63
C GLU A 94 -6.66 -3.13 -27.17
N LEU A 95 -5.37 -3.40 -26.90
CA LEU A 95 -4.89 -4.71 -26.51
C LEU A 95 -5.43 -5.14 -25.15
N THR A 96 -5.49 -4.21 -24.18
CA THR A 96 -6.05 -4.48 -22.84
C THR A 96 -7.54 -4.82 -22.92
N LYS A 97 -8.31 -4.01 -23.66
CA LYS A 97 -9.74 -4.24 -23.83
C LYS A 97 -10.02 -5.57 -24.53
N ALA A 98 -9.32 -5.85 -25.63
CA ALA A 98 -9.48 -7.09 -26.38
C ALA A 98 -9.17 -8.33 -25.52
N GLY A 99 -8.12 -8.27 -24.69
CA GLY A 99 -7.77 -9.35 -23.77
C GLY A 99 -8.87 -9.65 -22.76
N ALA A 100 -9.51 -8.63 -22.21
CA ALA A 100 -10.66 -8.78 -21.30
C ALA A 100 -11.91 -9.32 -22.01
N GLU A 101 -12.23 -8.82 -23.22
CA GLU A 101 -13.38 -9.28 -24.01
C GLU A 101 -13.28 -10.77 -24.37
N LEU A 102 -12.08 -11.26 -24.68
CA LEU A 102 -11.87 -12.69 -24.97
C LEU A 102 -12.20 -13.57 -23.76
N VAL A 103 -11.68 -13.21 -22.58
CA VAL A 103 -11.98 -13.95 -21.36
C VAL A 103 -13.47 -13.88 -21.05
N LYS A 104 -14.08 -12.69 -21.15
CA LYS A 104 -15.51 -12.49 -20.90
C LYS A 104 -16.36 -13.39 -21.78
N LYS A 105 -16.05 -13.45 -23.08
CA LYS A 105 -16.74 -14.30 -24.04
C LYS A 105 -16.63 -15.79 -23.70
N GLU A 106 -15.47 -16.27 -23.24
CA GLU A 106 -15.33 -17.69 -22.87
C GLU A 106 -15.98 -18.00 -21.51
N CYS A 107 -15.89 -17.09 -20.53
CA CYS A 107 -16.58 -17.21 -19.25
C CYS A 107 -18.11 -17.26 -19.42
N ASP A 108 -18.69 -16.40 -20.27
CA ASP A 108 -20.14 -16.32 -20.47
C ASP A 108 -20.74 -17.60 -21.10
N LYS A 109 -19.94 -18.39 -21.83
CA LYS A 109 -20.39 -19.66 -22.42
C LYS A 109 -20.62 -20.77 -21.40
N VAL A 110 -19.91 -20.72 -20.27
CA VAL A 110 -19.89 -21.80 -19.28
C VAL A 110 -20.39 -21.38 -17.90
N SER A 111 -20.51 -20.06 -17.66
CA SER A 111 -21.02 -19.51 -16.41
C SER A 111 -22.48 -19.88 -16.20
N THR A 112 -22.80 -20.22 -14.94
CA THR A 112 -24.17 -20.46 -14.48
C THR A 112 -24.44 -19.62 -13.24
N PRO A 113 -25.70 -19.34 -12.88
CA PRO A 113 -26.01 -18.64 -11.63
C PRO A 113 -25.45 -19.32 -10.38
N GLU A 114 -25.38 -20.66 -10.38
CA GLU A 114 -24.87 -21.48 -9.28
C GLU A 114 -23.33 -21.58 -9.28
N HIS A 115 -22.72 -21.43 -10.45
CA HIS A 115 -21.27 -21.49 -10.61
C HIS A 115 -20.81 -20.46 -11.67
N PRO A 116 -20.76 -19.17 -11.33
CA PRO A 116 -20.26 -18.13 -12.21
C PRO A 116 -18.76 -18.31 -12.45
N ARG A 117 -18.30 -17.79 -13.60
CA ARG A 117 -16.88 -17.62 -13.91
C ARG A 117 -16.58 -16.14 -14.00
N PHE A 118 -15.44 -15.76 -13.46
CA PHE A 118 -15.06 -14.37 -13.31
C PHE A 118 -13.87 -14.04 -14.20
N VAL A 119 -13.96 -12.89 -14.86
CA VAL A 119 -12.85 -12.27 -15.57
C VAL A 119 -11.96 -11.57 -14.55
N LEU A 120 -10.75 -12.09 -14.37
CA LEU A 120 -9.75 -11.52 -13.47
C LEU A 120 -8.77 -10.68 -14.30
N GLY A 121 -8.86 -9.37 -14.18
CA GLY A 121 -8.02 -8.43 -14.93
C GLY A 121 -6.58 -8.48 -14.42
N SER A 122 -5.69 -9.15 -15.15
CA SER A 122 -4.26 -9.24 -14.85
C SER A 122 -3.60 -7.89 -15.12
N ILE A 123 -3.12 -7.27 -14.04
CA ILE A 123 -2.40 -5.99 -14.06
C ILE A 123 -1.03 -6.24 -13.45
N GLY A 124 0.01 -6.33 -14.29
CA GLY A 124 1.39 -6.47 -13.84
C GLY A 124 1.99 -5.15 -13.32
N PRO A 125 3.22 -5.16 -12.81
CA PRO A 125 3.88 -3.96 -12.29
C PRO A 125 4.43 -3.04 -13.40
N GLY A 126 4.48 -3.50 -14.65
CA GLY A 126 5.21 -2.84 -15.75
C GLY A 126 6.73 -2.97 -15.60
N THR A 127 7.49 -2.12 -16.31
CA THR A 127 8.98 -2.15 -16.34
C THR A 127 9.63 -1.02 -15.54
N LYS A 128 8.85 -0.18 -14.85
CA LYS A 128 9.32 1.03 -14.14
C LYS A 128 8.94 0.95 -12.67
N LEU A 129 9.88 1.37 -11.79
CA LEU A 129 9.71 1.38 -10.35
C LEU A 129 9.66 2.84 -9.86
N PRO A 130 8.49 3.35 -9.42
CA PRO A 130 8.35 4.74 -9.01
C PRO A 130 9.19 5.08 -7.77
N SER A 131 9.37 4.13 -6.86
CA SER A 131 10.21 4.33 -5.66
C SER A 131 11.68 4.54 -6.04
N LEU A 132 12.16 4.04 -7.19
CA LEU A 132 13.51 4.32 -7.71
C LEU A 132 13.56 5.54 -8.65
N GLY A 133 12.45 6.24 -8.85
CA GLY A 133 12.37 7.42 -9.72
C GLY A 133 12.41 7.10 -11.22
N HIS A 134 12.13 5.85 -11.63
CA HIS A 134 12.10 5.46 -13.04
C HIS A 134 10.91 6.06 -13.82
N ILE A 135 9.85 6.42 -13.10
CA ILE A 135 8.62 7.05 -13.59
C ILE A 135 8.01 7.86 -12.44
N SER A 136 7.36 8.98 -12.73
CA SER A 136 6.67 9.74 -11.68
C SER A 136 5.38 9.04 -11.24
N TYR A 137 4.93 9.35 -10.03
CA TYR A 137 3.66 8.85 -9.50
C TYR A 137 2.49 9.22 -10.42
N ASP A 138 2.43 10.47 -10.90
CA ASP A 138 1.32 10.96 -11.71
C ASP A 138 1.27 10.33 -13.11
N GLU A 139 2.43 10.12 -13.74
CA GLU A 139 2.51 9.40 -15.03
C GLU A 139 2.08 7.94 -14.87
N MET A 140 2.53 7.28 -13.80
CA MET A 140 2.13 5.91 -13.49
C MET A 140 0.64 5.83 -13.23
N TYR A 141 0.10 6.65 -12.33
CA TYR A 141 -1.32 6.74 -12.02
C TYR A 141 -2.18 6.93 -13.29
N LYS A 142 -1.76 7.83 -14.19
CA LYS A 142 -2.46 8.06 -15.46
C LYS A 142 -2.50 6.80 -16.33
N GLY A 143 -1.37 6.12 -16.55
CA GLY A 143 -1.35 4.93 -17.39
C GLY A 143 -2.07 3.72 -16.77
N TYR A 144 -1.98 3.53 -15.46
CA TYR A 144 -2.81 2.53 -14.78
C TYR A 144 -4.30 2.87 -14.88
N THR A 145 -4.68 4.16 -14.86
CA THR A 145 -6.09 4.56 -15.01
C THR A 145 -6.60 4.19 -16.39
N GLU A 146 -5.84 4.49 -17.45
CA GLU A 146 -6.16 4.09 -18.83
C GLU A 146 -6.30 2.57 -18.97
N PHE A 147 -5.36 1.83 -18.39
CA PHE A 147 -5.39 0.36 -18.36
C PHE A 147 -6.67 -0.16 -17.69
N CYS A 148 -7.00 0.35 -16.51
CA CYS A 148 -8.18 -0.07 -15.75
C CYS A 148 -9.48 0.27 -16.49
N LEU A 149 -9.56 1.42 -17.17
CA LEU A 149 -10.69 1.78 -18.02
C LEU A 149 -10.88 0.78 -19.17
N ALA A 150 -9.79 0.38 -19.83
CA ALA A 150 -9.84 -0.62 -20.89
C ALA A 150 -10.34 -2.00 -20.39
N LEU A 151 -9.87 -2.44 -19.22
CA LEU A 151 -10.37 -3.66 -18.58
C LEU A 151 -11.88 -3.58 -18.25
N ILE A 152 -12.33 -2.46 -17.70
CA ILE A 152 -13.76 -2.24 -17.37
C ILE A 152 -14.63 -2.30 -18.63
N ASP A 153 -14.16 -1.66 -19.71
CA ASP A 153 -14.85 -1.63 -20.99
C ASP A 153 -14.83 -2.99 -21.70
N GLY A 154 -13.85 -3.85 -21.39
CA GLY A 154 -13.77 -5.24 -21.84
C GLY A 154 -14.54 -6.24 -20.97
N GLY A 155 -15.12 -5.79 -19.84
CA GLY A 155 -15.99 -6.62 -19.00
C GLY A 155 -15.30 -7.37 -17.86
N VAL A 156 -14.25 -6.79 -17.28
CA VAL A 156 -13.60 -7.33 -16.07
C VAL A 156 -14.55 -7.40 -14.87
N ASP A 157 -14.44 -8.46 -14.06
CA ASP A 157 -15.23 -8.65 -12.84
C ASP A 157 -14.44 -8.33 -11.56
N VAL A 158 -13.12 -8.54 -11.59
CA VAL A 158 -12.19 -8.32 -10.46
C VAL A 158 -10.85 -7.81 -11.02
N PHE A 159 -10.26 -6.79 -10.39
CA PHE A 159 -8.89 -6.38 -10.70
C PHE A 159 -7.88 -7.23 -9.93
N LEU A 160 -6.83 -7.70 -10.58
CA LEU A 160 -5.70 -8.37 -9.96
C LEU A 160 -4.42 -7.57 -10.23
N LEU A 161 -3.98 -6.83 -9.21
CA LEU A 161 -2.62 -6.30 -9.18
C LEU A 161 -1.70 -7.47 -8.80
N GLU A 162 -0.93 -8.00 -9.75
CA GLU A 162 -0.10 -9.18 -9.51
C GLU A 162 1.38 -8.97 -9.83
N THR A 163 2.20 -9.81 -9.21
CA THR A 163 3.66 -9.74 -9.31
C THR A 163 4.16 -8.35 -8.88
N CYS A 164 3.47 -7.69 -7.95
CA CYS A 164 3.85 -6.36 -7.52
C CYS A 164 5.19 -6.40 -6.77
N GLN A 165 6.06 -5.45 -7.08
CA GLN A 165 7.44 -5.40 -6.58
C GLN A 165 7.80 -4.08 -5.87
N ASP A 166 6.91 -3.09 -5.93
CA ASP A 166 7.09 -1.76 -5.33
C ASP A 166 5.75 -1.28 -4.70
N PRO A 167 5.68 -1.05 -3.38
CA PRO A 167 4.48 -0.55 -2.71
C PRO A 167 3.97 0.79 -3.25
N LEU A 168 4.85 1.68 -3.72
CA LEU A 168 4.41 2.95 -4.30
C LEU A 168 3.69 2.73 -5.65
N GLN A 169 4.15 1.73 -6.43
CA GLN A 169 3.44 1.27 -7.63
C GLN A 169 2.07 0.68 -7.26
N ILE A 170 1.99 -0.14 -6.21
CA ILE A 170 0.71 -0.69 -5.73
C ILE A 170 -0.25 0.44 -5.37
N LYS A 171 0.18 1.46 -4.64
CA LYS A 171 -0.68 2.61 -4.29
C LYS A 171 -1.17 3.37 -5.52
N ALA A 172 -0.29 3.66 -6.47
CA ALA A 172 -0.68 4.31 -7.74
C ALA A 172 -1.73 3.47 -8.49
N ALA A 173 -1.53 2.15 -8.56
CA ALA A 173 -2.45 1.23 -9.21
C ALA A 173 -3.79 1.10 -8.48
N LEU A 174 -3.81 1.07 -7.14
CA LEU A 174 -5.04 1.08 -6.33
C LEU A 174 -5.87 2.33 -6.58
N HIS A 175 -5.23 3.50 -6.59
CA HIS A 175 -5.93 4.76 -6.84
C HIS A 175 -6.47 4.80 -8.27
N ALA A 176 -5.71 4.29 -9.24
CA ALA A 176 -6.14 4.18 -10.63
C ALA A 176 -7.34 3.24 -10.81
N CYS A 177 -7.36 2.10 -10.11
CA CYS A 177 -8.50 1.18 -10.09
C CYS A 177 -9.76 1.88 -9.55
N GLN A 178 -9.62 2.63 -8.45
CA GLN A 178 -10.71 3.39 -7.83
C GLN A 178 -11.22 4.50 -8.75
N GLU A 179 -10.31 5.25 -9.39
CA GLU A 179 -10.66 6.30 -10.32
C GLU A 179 -11.37 5.75 -11.56
N ALA A 180 -10.86 4.68 -12.17
CA ALA A 180 -11.50 4.04 -13.31
C ALA A 180 -12.90 3.50 -12.95
N SER A 181 -13.02 2.87 -11.78
CA SER A 181 -14.29 2.41 -11.21
C SER A 181 -15.29 3.56 -11.05
N ARG A 182 -14.84 4.70 -10.51
CA ARG A 182 -15.64 5.92 -10.35
C ARG A 182 -16.08 6.49 -11.69
N GLN A 183 -15.17 6.61 -12.66
CA GLN A 183 -15.47 7.13 -14.01
C GLN A 183 -16.46 6.26 -14.78
N ARG A 184 -16.54 4.96 -14.49
CA ARG A 184 -17.45 4.01 -15.13
C ARG A 184 -18.65 3.62 -14.27
N GLU A 185 -18.78 4.21 -13.09
CA GLU A 185 -19.85 3.92 -12.12
C GLU A 185 -19.99 2.41 -11.84
N LYS A 186 -18.84 1.71 -11.73
CA LYS A 186 -18.77 0.27 -11.49
C LYS A 186 -17.90 0.00 -10.27
N GLU A 187 -18.44 -0.71 -9.29
CA GLU A 187 -17.66 -1.20 -8.16
C GLU A 187 -16.99 -2.52 -8.51
N ILE A 188 -15.67 -2.48 -8.72
CA ILE A 188 -14.87 -3.67 -9.03
C ILE A 188 -13.94 -3.96 -7.85
N PRO A 189 -14.02 -5.16 -7.22
CA PRO A 189 -13.11 -5.52 -6.15
C PRO A 189 -11.68 -5.68 -6.67
N ILE A 190 -10.70 -5.37 -5.81
CA ILE A 190 -9.28 -5.38 -6.15
C ILE A 190 -8.57 -6.45 -5.30
N MET A 191 -7.89 -7.37 -5.96
CA MET A 191 -6.93 -8.30 -5.35
C MET A 191 -5.52 -7.76 -5.54
N VAL A 192 -4.68 -7.88 -4.51
CA VAL A 192 -3.26 -7.52 -4.58
C VAL A 192 -2.42 -8.75 -4.29
N SER A 193 -1.45 -9.01 -5.15
CA SER A 193 -0.50 -10.10 -5.00
C SER A 193 0.91 -9.59 -5.23
N VAL A 194 1.77 -9.76 -4.22
CA VAL A 194 3.16 -9.31 -4.28
C VAL A 194 4.11 -10.47 -4.57
N THR A 195 5.23 -10.17 -5.22
CA THR A 195 6.33 -11.12 -5.41
C THR A 195 7.34 -10.96 -4.29
N ILE A 196 7.63 -12.05 -3.58
CA ILE A 196 8.77 -12.14 -2.67
C ILE A 196 9.86 -13.00 -3.31
N GLU A 197 11.08 -12.49 -3.35
CA GLU A 197 12.25 -13.20 -3.84
C GLU A 197 12.80 -14.19 -2.81
N LEU A 198 13.77 -15.02 -3.21
CA LEU A 198 14.43 -15.97 -2.31
C LEU A 198 15.12 -15.29 -1.11
N SER A 199 15.47 -14.00 -1.24
CA SER A 199 15.99 -13.16 -0.15
C SER A 199 14.98 -12.97 0.99
N GLY A 200 13.69 -13.19 0.74
CA GLY A 200 12.60 -13.02 1.71
C GLY A 200 11.90 -11.66 1.65
N THR A 201 12.26 -10.80 0.67
CA THR A 201 11.63 -9.49 0.45
C THR A 201 11.16 -9.32 -0.99
N MET A 202 10.31 -8.32 -1.24
CA MET A 202 10.09 -7.74 -2.56
C MET A 202 11.38 -7.12 -3.11
N LEU A 203 11.40 -6.79 -4.40
CA LEU A 203 12.58 -6.25 -5.10
C LEU A 203 13.17 -5.01 -4.42
N ILE A 204 12.31 -4.13 -3.90
CA ILE A 204 12.74 -2.90 -3.24
C ILE A 204 13.04 -3.08 -1.73
N GLY A 205 12.96 -4.30 -1.19
CA GLY A 205 13.30 -4.61 0.20
C GLY A 205 12.13 -4.75 1.18
N THR A 206 10.89 -4.60 0.73
CA THR A 206 9.69 -4.74 1.58
C THR A 206 9.41 -6.21 1.91
N ASP A 207 9.25 -6.55 3.19
CA ASP A 207 8.90 -7.90 3.64
C ASP A 207 7.37 -8.09 3.86
N ALA A 208 6.96 -9.31 4.21
CA ALA A 208 5.54 -9.65 4.40
C ALA A 208 4.85 -8.85 5.53
N PRO A 209 5.47 -8.65 6.73
CA PRO A 209 4.92 -7.75 7.73
C PRO A 209 4.78 -6.31 7.23
N THR A 210 5.79 -5.78 6.55
CA THR A 210 5.79 -4.39 6.09
C THR A 210 4.70 -4.15 5.05
N ILE A 211 4.56 -5.04 4.06
CA ILE A 211 3.49 -4.88 3.05
C ILE A 211 2.09 -5.02 3.67
N ALA A 212 1.91 -5.88 4.68
CA ALA A 212 0.65 -5.98 5.42
C ALA A 212 0.32 -4.68 6.16
N THR A 213 1.32 -4.00 6.75
CA THR A 213 1.12 -2.68 7.37
C THR A 213 0.78 -1.62 6.33
N ILE A 214 1.49 -1.60 5.20
CA ILE A 214 1.28 -0.61 4.13
C ILE A 214 -0.13 -0.72 3.55
N LEU A 215 -0.63 -1.93 3.35
CA LEU A 215 -1.91 -2.17 2.67
C LEU A 215 -3.12 -2.26 3.60
N GLU A 216 -2.92 -2.27 4.92
CA GLU A 216 -3.99 -2.31 5.93
C GLU A 216 -5.08 -1.23 5.72
N PRO A 217 -4.74 0.04 5.42
CA PRO A 217 -5.75 1.09 5.24
C PRO A 217 -6.62 0.96 3.99
N PHE A 218 -6.24 0.11 3.03
CA PHE A 218 -6.89 0.04 1.72
C PHE A 218 -7.98 -1.04 1.66
N ASP A 219 -9.10 -0.73 1.01
CA ASP A 219 -10.20 -1.68 0.79
C ASP A 219 -9.90 -2.64 -0.38
N ILE A 220 -9.04 -3.62 -0.13
CA ILE A 220 -8.73 -4.72 -1.05
C ILE A 220 -9.48 -6.00 -0.64
N LEU A 221 -9.84 -6.80 -1.64
CA LEU A 221 -10.50 -8.10 -1.49
C LEU A 221 -9.55 -9.15 -0.91
N SER A 222 -8.30 -9.17 -1.36
CA SER A 222 -7.26 -10.05 -0.82
C SER A 222 -5.87 -9.43 -0.93
N LEU A 223 -4.99 -9.88 -0.05
CA LEU A 223 -3.54 -9.70 -0.15
C LEU A 223 -2.89 -11.08 -0.27
N GLY A 224 -1.91 -11.23 -1.15
CA GLY A 224 -1.35 -12.54 -1.42
C GLY A 224 0.03 -12.54 -2.04
N PHE A 225 0.43 -13.72 -2.48
CA PHE A 225 1.72 -13.95 -3.11
C PHE A 225 1.58 -14.72 -4.41
N ASN A 226 2.37 -14.31 -5.41
CA ASN A 226 2.50 -15.02 -6.67
C ASN A 226 3.88 -14.84 -7.26
N CYS A 227 4.23 -15.73 -8.20
CA CYS A 227 5.50 -15.73 -8.89
C CYS A 227 6.72 -15.72 -7.93
N GLY A 228 7.92 -15.51 -8.48
CA GLY A 228 9.20 -15.49 -7.76
C GLY A 228 9.66 -16.86 -7.25
N THR A 229 8.77 -17.60 -6.60
CA THR A 229 9.07 -18.84 -5.89
C THR A 229 7.97 -19.90 -6.05
N GLY A 230 8.27 -21.15 -5.68
CA GLY A 230 7.30 -22.24 -5.63
C GLY A 230 6.60 -22.35 -4.27
N PRO A 231 5.64 -23.29 -4.13
CA PRO A 231 4.87 -23.47 -2.90
C PRO A 231 5.72 -23.64 -1.63
N ASP A 232 6.82 -24.39 -1.69
CA ASP A 232 7.67 -24.63 -0.52
C ASP A 232 8.34 -23.35 0.01
N GLN A 233 8.74 -22.44 -0.88
CA GLN A 233 9.44 -21.22 -0.49
C GLN A 233 8.48 -20.15 0.03
N VAL A 234 7.28 -20.06 -0.56
CA VAL A 234 6.29 -19.05 -0.19
C VAL A 234 5.57 -19.38 1.13
N LEU A 235 5.58 -20.67 1.54
CA LEU A 235 4.91 -21.17 2.75
C LEU A 235 5.18 -20.33 4.01
N LYS A 236 6.44 -19.97 4.27
CA LYS A 236 6.79 -19.16 5.44
C LYS A 236 6.15 -17.76 5.39
N HIS A 237 6.04 -17.18 4.19
CA HIS A 237 5.48 -15.85 3.99
C HIS A 237 3.95 -15.88 4.08
N VAL A 238 3.29 -16.93 3.56
CA VAL A 238 1.85 -17.14 3.74
C VAL A 238 1.50 -17.29 5.21
N LYS A 239 2.28 -18.09 5.96
CA LYS A 239 2.11 -18.23 7.40
C LYS A 239 2.21 -16.87 8.12
N THR A 240 3.30 -16.14 7.91
CA THR A 240 3.48 -14.81 8.52
C THR A 240 2.35 -13.87 8.15
N LEU A 241 1.92 -13.85 6.88
CA LEU A 241 0.80 -13.00 6.46
C LEU A 241 -0.51 -13.39 7.15
N SER A 242 -0.80 -14.69 7.31
CA SER A 242 -2.01 -15.16 7.99
C SER A 242 -2.11 -14.75 9.46
N GLU A 243 -0.97 -14.56 10.12
CA GLU A 243 -0.90 -14.11 11.52
C GLU A 243 -1.17 -12.59 11.64
N LEU A 244 -0.93 -11.82 10.57
CA LEU A 244 -0.96 -10.35 10.56
C LEU A 244 -2.17 -9.74 9.84
N TRP A 245 -2.74 -10.47 8.88
CA TRP A 245 -3.73 -9.96 7.93
C TRP A 245 -5.15 -10.47 8.25
N HIS A 246 -6.10 -9.53 8.35
CA HIS A 246 -7.47 -9.80 8.77
C HIS A 246 -8.46 -9.98 7.60
N LYS A 247 -7.99 -9.92 6.34
CA LYS A 247 -8.82 -10.11 5.13
C LYS A 247 -8.41 -11.41 4.42
N PRO A 248 -9.14 -11.86 3.39
CA PRO A 248 -8.75 -13.04 2.62
C PRO A 248 -7.32 -12.98 2.06
N ILE A 249 -6.71 -14.15 1.90
CA ILE A 249 -5.37 -14.35 1.35
C ILE A 249 -5.44 -15.13 0.04
N SER A 250 -4.67 -14.70 -0.95
CA SER A 250 -4.50 -15.38 -2.24
C SER A 250 -3.09 -15.96 -2.40
N VAL A 251 -2.98 -17.16 -2.97
CA VAL A 251 -1.69 -17.79 -3.29
C VAL A 251 -1.75 -18.42 -4.67
N HIS A 252 -0.95 -17.92 -5.61
CA HIS A 252 -0.79 -18.54 -6.93
C HIS A 252 0.69 -18.68 -7.31
N ALA A 253 1.29 -19.76 -6.82
CA ALA A 253 2.73 -20.03 -6.92
C ALA A 253 3.15 -20.63 -8.27
N ASN A 254 4.46 -20.60 -8.55
CA ASN A 254 5.05 -21.29 -9.71
C ASN A 254 5.00 -22.81 -9.52
N ALA A 255 5.12 -23.58 -10.60
CA ALA A 255 5.30 -25.04 -10.56
C ALA A 255 6.73 -25.43 -10.15
N GLY A 256 7.15 -24.99 -8.96
CA GLY A 256 8.52 -25.09 -8.45
C GLY A 256 9.42 -23.94 -8.94
N LEU A 257 10.72 -24.05 -8.64
CA LEU A 257 11.71 -23.07 -9.09
C LEU A 257 12.08 -23.31 -10.56
N PRO A 258 12.25 -22.23 -11.36
CA PRO A 258 12.66 -22.36 -12.75
C PRO A 258 14.05 -22.96 -12.87
N GLN A 259 14.21 -23.90 -13.79
CA GLN A 259 15.47 -24.53 -14.15
C GLN A 259 15.78 -24.23 -15.61
N ASN A 260 17.05 -23.98 -15.95
CA ASN A 260 17.46 -23.95 -17.35
C ASN A 260 17.73 -25.38 -17.83
N ARG A 261 16.96 -25.85 -18.82
CA ARG A 261 17.21 -27.11 -19.53
C ARG A 261 17.42 -26.82 -21.00
N GLY A 262 18.67 -26.84 -21.44
CA GLY A 262 19.03 -26.67 -22.85
C GLY A 262 18.67 -25.31 -23.44
N GLY A 263 18.70 -24.24 -22.63
CA GLY A 263 18.32 -22.88 -23.05
C GLY A 263 16.86 -22.53 -22.83
N TYR A 264 16.04 -23.48 -22.36
CA TYR A 264 14.62 -23.27 -22.09
C TYR A 264 14.36 -23.25 -20.58
N THR A 265 13.46 -22.37 -20.16
CA THR A 265 12.95 -22.35 -18.79
C THR A 265 12.02 -23.54 -18.57
N TYR A 266 12.37 -24.41 -17.63
CA TYR A 266 11.63 -25.61 -17.28
C TYR A 266 11.22 -25.58 -15.80
N TYR A 267 9.97 -25.95 -15.54
CA TYR A 267 9.40 -26.03 -14.19
C TYR A 267 9.21 -27.51 -13.81
N PRO A 268 9.84 -27.99 -12.72
CA PRO A 268 9.93 -29.42 -12.45
C PRO A 268 8.72 -30.02 -11.73
N MET A 269 7.91 -29.21 -11.04
CA MET A 269 6.84 -29.71 -10.18
C MET A 269 5.68 -30.25 -11.02
N GLY A 270 5.24 -31.47 -10.73
CA GLY A 270 4.10 -32.09 -11.42
C GLY A 270 2.74 -31.65 -10.86
N PRO A 271 1.62 -31.96 -11.55
CA PRO A 271 0.27 -31.59 -11.11
C PRO A 271 -0.11 -32.06 -9.71
N ASP A 272 0.13 -33.33 -9.38
CA ASP A 272 -0.26 -33.91 -8.09
C ASP A 272 0.58 -33.34 -6.94
N GLU A 273 1.90 -33.23 -7.15
CA GLU A 273 2.82 -32.61 -6.19
C GLU A 273 2.47 -31.14 -5.94
N PHE A 274 2.14 -30.38 -6.98
CA PHE A 274 1.71 -29.00 -6.86
C PHE A 274 0.41 -28.87 -6.06
N ALA A 275 -0.57 -29.75 -6.33
CA ALA A 275 -1.85 -29.76 -5.62
C ALA A 275 -1.68 -30.15 -4.14
N ASP A 276 -0.84 -31.15 -3.83
CA ASP A 276 -0.49 -31.54 -2.45
C ASP A 276 0.05 -30.33 -1.68
N LYS A 277 0.99 -29.59 -2.28
CA LYS A 277 1.62 -28.44 -1.64
C LYS A 277 0.69 -27.24 -1.47
N GLN A 278 -0.16 -26.98 -2.45
CA GLN A 278 -1.14 -25.89 -2.39
C GLN A 278 -2.24 -26.16 -1.35
N GLU A 279 -2.64 -27.42 -1.17
CA GLU A 279 -3.59 -27.83 -0.13
C GLU A 279 -3.06 -27.47 1.28
N GLU A 280 -1.76 -27.59 1.53
CA GLU A 280 -1.15 -27.21 2.82
C GLU A 280 -1.46 -25.76 3.21
N PHE A 281 -1.62 -24.84 2.25
CA PHE A 281 -1.96 -23.44 2.56
C PHE A 281 -3.34 -23.27 3.18
N MET A 282 -4.27 -24.20 2.93
CA MET A 282 -5.61 -24.18 3.53
C MET A 282 -5.60 -24.36 5.05
N ALA A 283 -4.45 -24.78 5.62
CA ALA A 283 -4.26 -24.82 7.06
C ALA A 283 -4.09 -23.43 7.69
N PHE A 284 -3.77 -22.39 6.91
CA PHE A 284 -3.60 -21.02 7.40
C PHE A 284 -4.90 -20.21 7.31
N ASP A 285 -5.12 -19.37 8.32
CA ASP A 285 -6.30 -18.54 8.40
C ASP A 285 -6.34 -17.53 7.25
N GLY A 286 -7.51 -17.33 6.66
CA GLY A 286 -7.72 -16.37 5.56
C GLY A 286 -7.38 -16.89 4.16
N VAL A 287 -6.57 -17.94 4.01
CA VAL A 287 -6.25 -18.50 2.67
C VAL A 287 -7.52 -19.03 2.02
N SER A 288 -7.93 -18.35 0.95
CA SER A 288 -9.24 -18.55 0.31
C SER A 288 -9.18 -18.62 -1.22
N PHE A 289 -8.09 -18.11 -1.81
CA PHE A 289 -7.86 -18.13 -3.25
C PHE A 289 -6.57 -18.88 -3.53
N LEU A 290 -6.64 -19.92 -4.35
CA LEU A 290 -5.48 -20.72 -4.75
C LEU A 290 -5.39 -20.73 -6.28
N GLY A 291 -4.19 -20.84 -6.84
CA GLY A 291 -4.02 -20.89 -8.29
C GLY A 291 -2.59 -21.17 -8.71
N GLY A 292 -2.30 -20.94 -9.98
CA GLY A 292 -0.98 -21.17 -10.57
C GLY A 292 -0.38 -19.95 -11.22
N CYS A 293 0.95 -19.86 -11.17
CA CYS A 293 1.72 -18.89 -11.97
C CYS A 293 2.65 -19.66 -12.93
N CYS A 294 3.88 -19.23 -13.14
CA CYS A 294 4.78 -19.76 -14.16
C CYS A 294 4.97 -21.29 -14.04
N GLY A 295 4.86 -21.98 -15.17
CA GLY A 295 5.01 -23.44 -15.27
C GLY A 295 3.75 -24.25 -14.98
N THR A 296 2.71 -23.63 -14.42
CA THR A 296 1.43 -24.31 -14.20
C THR A 296 0.65 -24.47 -15.52
N THR A 297 -0.18 -25.51 -15.58
CA THR A 297 -0.94 -25.90 -16.76
C THR A 297 -2.38 -26.23 -16.38
N PRO A 298 -3.31 -26.41 -17.33
CA PRO A 298 -4.67 -26.88 -17.02
C PRO A 298 -4.71 -28.19 -16.22
N GLN A 299 -3.71 -29.07 -16.38
CA GLN A 299 -3.60 -30.29 -15.56
C GLN A 299 -3.29 -29.97 -14.10
N HIS A 300 -2.41 -29.01 -13.81
CA HIS A 300 -2.13 -28.55 -12.45
C HIS A 300 -3.38 -27.96 -11.79
N ILE A 301 -4.10 -27.09 -12.52
CA ILE A 301 -5.33 -26.49 -12.02
C ILE A 301 -6.41 -27.54 -11.75
N ARG A 302 -6.56 -28.54 -12.62
CA ARG A 302 -7.49 -29.64 -12.39
C ARG A 302 -7.14 -30.46 -11.15
N ALA A 303 -5.85 -30.79 -10.98
CA ALA A 303 -5.38 -31.50 -9.79
C ALA A 303 -5.66 -30.70 -8.52
N LEU A 304 -5.40 -29.38 -8.55
CA LEU A 304 -5.70 -28.47 -7.45
C LEU A 304 -7.20 -28.42 -7.13
N VAL A 305 -8.06 -28.17 -8.13
CA VAL A 305 -9.53 -28.15 -7.97
C VAL A 305 -10.02 -29.42 -7.30
N ASN A 306 -9.65 -30.59 -7.86
CA ASN A 306 -10.05 -31.89 -7.32
C ASN A 306 -9.58 -32.09 -5.87
N ARG A 307 -8.43 -31.49 -5.51
CA ARG A 307 -7.89 -31.63 -4.17
C ARG A 307 -8.64 -30.79 -3.15
N VAL A 308 -8.97 -29.55 -3.48
CA VAL A 308 -9.44 -28.58 -2.49
C VAL A 308 -10.93 -28.27 -2.55
N GLU A 309 -11.67 -28.76 -3.56
CA GLU A 309 -13.09 -28.43 -3.78
C GLU A 309 -14.02 -28.71 -2.57
N LYS A 310 -13.65 -29.67 -1.71
CA LYS A 310 -14.42 -30.08 -0.52
C LYS A 310 -13.92 -29.43 0.78
N LEU A 311 -12.83 -28.68 0.72
CA LEU A 311 -12.27 -28.01 1.87
C LEU A 311 -12.96 -26.67 2.08
N THR A 312 -13.08 -26.26 3.33
CA THR A 312 -13.63 -24.95 3.69
C THR A 312 -12.48 -24.04 4.15
N PRO A 313 -12.27 -22.89 3.50
CA PRO A 313 -11.30 -21.89 3.97
C PRO A 313 -11.54 -21.49 5.42
N LYS A 314 -10.45 -21.33 6.18
CA LYS A 314 -10.52 -20.78 7.54
C LYS A 314 -10.76 -19.27 7.46
N THR A 315 -11.58 -18.75 8.37
CA THR A 315 -11.80 -17.30 8.47
C THR A 315 -10.48 -16.59 8.78
N ALA A 316 -10.22 -15.45 8.12
CA ALA A 316 -9.07 -14.63 8.44
C ALA A 316 -9.15 -14.13 9.89
N SER A 317 -8.07 -14.35 10.65
CA SER A 317 -7.98 -14.03 12.08
C SER A 317 -6.77 -13.17 12.42
N GLY A 318 -5.90 -12.91 11.43
CA GLY A 318 -4.65 -12.20 11.62
C GLY A 318 -4.86 -10.79 12.16
N LYS A 319 -3.94 -10.34 13.01
CA LYS A 319 -3.93 -9.00 13.59
C LYS A 319 -2.51 -8.51 13.74
N GLN A 320 -2.27 -7.28 13.32
CA GLN A 320 -1.03 -6.56 13.57
C GLN A 320 -1.29 -5.38 14.51
N GLN A 321 -0.27 -4.94 15.23
CA GLN A 321 -0.32 -3.67 15.96
C GLN A 321 -0.46 -2.52 14.96
N ASN A 322 -1.23 -1.48 15.30
CA ASN A 322 -1.29 -0.32 14.43
C ASN A 322 0.10 0.34 14.35
N SER A 323 0.56 0.51 13.12
CA SER A 323 1.96 0.82 12.84
C SER A 323 2.07 1.77 11.65
N LEU A 324 3.20 2.45 11.59
CA LEU A 324 3.70 3.16 10.42
C LEU A 324 4.67 2.26 9.66
N ALA A 325 4.93 2.58 8.40
CA ALA A 325 5.88 1.83 7.59
C ALA A 325 6.68 2.75 6.66
N SER A 326 7.94 2.42 6.45
CA SER A 326 8.72 2.86 5.29
C SER A 326 8.59 1.82 4.17
N LEU A 327 9.46 1.90 3.15
CA LEU A 327 9.60 0.80 2.18
C LEU A 327 10.24 -0.46 2.81
N PHE A 328 10.94 -0.31 3.93
CA PHE A 328 11.88 -1.31 4.43
C PHE A 328 11.50 -1.91 5.78
N SER A 329 10.69 -1.20 6.57
CA SER A 329 10.35 -1.63 7.92
C SER A 329 9.02 -1.06 8.41
N THR A 330 8.46 -1.76 9.38
CA THR A 330 7.28 -1.36 10.16
C THR A 330 7.69 -0.90 11.56
N VAL A 331 7.03 0.16 12.05
CA VAL A 331 7.22 0.73 13.39
C VAL A 331 5.86 0.89 14.05
N PRO A 332 5.56 0.18 15.16
CA PRO A 332 4.33 0.39 15.92
C PRO A 332 4.15 1.85 16.35
N LEU A 333 2.93 2.38 16.25
CA LEU A 333 2.67 3.73 16.75
C LEU A 333 2.81 3.80 18.27
N MET A 334 2.28 2.79 18.97
CA MET A 334 2.43 2.61 20.41
C MET A 334 3.65 1.74 20.70
N GLN A 335 4.69 2.32 21.31
CA GLN A 335 5.95 1.64 21.63
C GLN A 335 5.95 1.05 23.03
N GLU A 336 6.59 -0.12 23.20
CA GLU A 336 6.90 -0.71 24.49
C GLU A 336 8.41 -1.01 24.58
N PRO A 337 9.18 -0.32 25.44
CA PRO A 337 8.75 0.78 26.31
C PRO A 337 8.43 2.06 25.52
N ALA A 338 7.50 2.87 26.04
CA ALA A 338 7.21 4.20 25.52
C ALA A 338 8.41 5.15 25.71
N PRO A 339 8.54 6.23 24.90
CA PRO A 339 7.64 6.69 23.85
C PRO A 339 8.11 6.36 22.42
N LEU A 340 7.28 6.67 21.42
CA LEU A 340 7.71 6.75 20.02
C LEU A 340 8.59 7.99 19.82
N LEU A 341 9.84 7.78 19.38
CA LEU A 341 10.79 8.87 19.14
C LEU A 341 10.66 9.40 17.71
N ILE A 342 10.24 10.66 17.57
CA ILE A 342 10.14 11.35 16.29
C ILE A 342 11.31 12.33 16.15
N GLY A 343 12.10 12.19 15.08
CA GLY A 343 13.25 13.05 14.81
C GLY A 343 12.85 14.42 14.24
N GLU A 344 12.95 15.48 15.04
CA GLU A 344 12.52 16.86 14.71
C GLU A 344 13.53 17.71 13.89
N ARG A 345 14.76 17.23 13.65
CA ARG A 345 15.84 18.08 13.11
C ARG A 345 15.76 18.33 11.61
N SER A 346 14.94 17.59 10.87
CA SER A 346 14.71 17.79 9.44
C SER A 346 13.63 18.85 9.21
N ASN A 347 13.82 20.02 9.83
CA ASN A 347 12.84 21.09 9.93
C ASN A 347 13.47 22.44 9.61
N ALA A 348 12.99 23.12 8.56
CA ALA A 348 13.56 24.39 8.08
C ALA A 348 13.37 25.56 9.06
N THR A 349 12.38 25.49 9.95
CA THR A 349 12.17 26.52 10.98
C THR A 349 12.93 26.18 12.27
N GLY A 350 12.85 24.93 12.73
CA GLY A 350 13.40 24.45 13.99
C GLY A 350 14.90 24.13 13.97
N SER A 351 15.49 23.83 12.80
CA SER A 351 16.89 23.40 12.68
C SER A 351 17.69 24.34 11.79
N LYS A 352 18.60 25.11 12.41
CA LYS A 352 19.52 26.01 11.69
C LYS A 352 20.33 25.28 10.61
N ALA A 353 20.85 24.09 10.92
CA ALA A 353 21.65 23.31 9.98
C ALA A 353 20.82 22.87 8.77
N PHE A 354 19.60 22.36 8.98
CA PHE A 354 18.71 21.96 7.90
C PHE A 354 18.30 23.15 7.03
N ARG A 355 17.97 24.29 7.67
CA ARG A 355 17.63 25.54 6.99
C ARG A 355 18.75 26.03 6.08
N GLU A 356 19.99 26.05 6.56
CA GLU A 356 21.14 26.51 5.76
C GLU A 356 21.36 25.64 4.52
N LEU A 357 21.18 24.33 4.66
CA LEU A 357 21.25 23.38 3.54
C LEU A 357 20.11 23.60 2.54
N LEU A 358 18.88 23.78 3.02
CA LEU A 358 17.73 24.04 2.15
C LEU A 358 17.86 25.37 1.39
N LEU A 359 18.33 26.42 2.07
CA LEU A 359 18.60 27.72 1.44
C LEU A 359 19.70 27.63 0.37
N ALA A 360 20.67 26.75 0.56
CA ALA A 360 21.73 26.48 -0.42
C ALA A 360 21.29 25.50 -1.53
N GLU A 361 20.05 24.99 -1.49
CA GLU A 361 19.54 23.90 -2.35
C GLU A 361 20.41 22.62 -2.29
N ASP A 362 21.10 22.40 -1.16
CA ASP A 362 21.89 21.19 -0.89
C ASP A 362 21.00 20.08 -0.31
N TYR A 363 20.19 19.48 -1.17
CA TYR A 363 19.25 18.42 -0.77
C TYR A 363 19.96 17.14 -0.27
N GLU A 364 21.15 16.80 -0.79
CA GLU A 364 21.96 15.68 -0.27
C GLU A 364 22.46 15.96 1.16
N GLY A 365 22.85 17.21 1.42
CA GLY A 365 23.12 17.67 2.78
C GLY A 365 21.90 17.50 3.70
N THR A 366 20.69 17.81 3.23
CA THR A 366 19.48 17.59 4.02
C THR A 366 19.28 16.11 4.35
N LEU A 367 19.59 15.17 3.43
CA LEU A 367 19.52 13.73 3.69
C LEU A 367 20.49 13.31 4.81
N SER A 368 21.68 13.91 4.85
CA SER A 368 22.66 13.66 5.91
C SER A 368 22.12 14.01 7.30
N VAL A 369 21.31 15.07 7.41
CA VAL A 369 20.62 15.42 8.67
C VAL A 369 19.64 14.32 9.07
N GLY A 370 18.80 13.84 8.15
CA GLY A 370 17.86 12.74 8.40
C GLY A 370 18.58 11.48 8.87
N GLN A 371 19.65 11.07 8.18
CA GLN A 371 20.45 9.90 8.56
C GLN A 371 21.12 10.02 9.93
N GLN A 372 21.50 11.22 10.36
CA GLN A 372 22.01 11.43 11.73
C GLN A 372 20.93 11.13 12.77
N GLN A 373 19.67 11.47 12.51
CA GLN A 373 18.55 11.19 13.40
C GLN A 373 18.24 9.69 13.47
N VAL A 374 18.32 8.98 12.33
CA VAL A 374 18.23 7.50 12.31
C VAL A 374 19.29 6.89 13.22
N ARG A 375 20.56 7.32 13.09
CA ARG A 375 21.66 6.84 13.95
C ARG A 375 21.50 7.22 15.42
N ALA A 376 20.78 8.29 15.72
CA ALA A 376 20.48 8.74 17.07
C ALA A 376 19.32 7.95 17.73
N GLY A 377 18.68 7.02 17.01
CA GLY A 377 17.61 6.18 17.55
C GLY A 377 16.20 6.72 17.32
N ALA A 378 16.00 7.63 16.36
CA ALA A 378 14.64 7.99 15.95
C ALA A 378 13.90 6.75 15.40
N HIS A 379 12.58 6.70 15.63
CA HIS A 379 11.69 5.69 15.08
C HIS A 379 10.94 6.21 13.84
N VAL A 380 10.69 7.51 13.78
CA VAL A 380 10.04 8.23 12.66
C VAL A 380 10.80 9.52 12.40
N LEU A 381 10.86 10.00 11.15
CA LEU A 381 11.42 11.32 10.85
C LEU A 381 10.33 12.33 10.48
N ASP A 382 10.27 13.42 11.22
CA ASP A 382 9.53 14.63 10.86
C ASP A 382 10.27 15.37 9.74
N VAL A 383 9.57 15.79 8.69
CA VAL A 383 10.17 16.51 7.56
C VAL A 383 9.34 17.75 7.23
N SER A 384 9.83 18.91 7.69
CA SER A 384 9.25 20.21 7.43
C SER A 384 10.18 21.08 6.59
N VAL A 385 9.76 21.41 5.38
CA VAL A 385 10.53 22.26 4.45
C VAL A 385 10.00 23.70 4.37
N GLY A 386 8.90 24.01 5.07
CA GLY A 386 8.28 25.33 5.06
C GLY A 386 9.25 26.42 5.52
N PHE A 387 9.59 27.34 4.62
CA PHE A 387 10.41 28.51 4.95
C PHE A 387 9.99 29.73 4.14
N ALA A 388 9.93 30.89 4.80
CA ALA A 388 9.46 32.12 4.21
C ALA A 388 10.25 32.48 2.93
N GLY A 389 9.52 32.75 1.84
CA GLY A 389 10.09 33.12 0.55
C GLY A 389 10.56 31.96 -0.33
N ARG A 390 10.32 30.70 0.08
CA ARG A 390 10.60 29.50 -0.73
C ARG A 390 9.31 28.84 -1.21
N ASP A 391 9.44 28.07 -2.29
CA ASP A 391 8.37 27.20 -2.78
C ASP A 391 8.41 25.87 -2.01
N GLU A 392 7.52 25.77 -1.02
CA GLU A 392 7.44 24.60 -0.16
C GLU A 392 7.11 23.31 -0.93
N THR A 393 6.33 23.40 -2.00
CA THR A 393 5.95 22.22 -2.81
C THR A 393 7.16 21.70 -3.58
N LYS A 394 7.94 22.59 -4.21
CA LYS A 394 9.20 22.26 -4.88
C LYS A 394 10.21 21.63 -3.92
N ASP A 395 10.39 22.26 -2.75
CA ASP A 395 11.34 21.80 -1.74
C ASP A 395 10.93 20.46 -1.15
N MET A 396 9.63 20.28 -0.86
CA MET A 396 9.09 19.03 -0.35
C MET A 396 9.33 17.90 -1.34
N ASN A 397 9.03 18.10 -2.64
CA ASN A 397 9.30 17.11 -3.67
C ASN A 397 10.80 16.73 -3.74
N SER A 398 11.69 17.72 -3.68
CA SER A 398 13.14 17.53 -3.80
C SER A 398 13.73 16.75 -2.60
N VAL A 399 13.32 17.12 -1.38
CA VAL A 399 13.77 16.46 -0.15
C VAL A 399 13.16 15.07 -0.03
N MET A 400 11.85 14.93 -0.23
CA MET A 400 11.14 13.67 -0.04
C MET A 400 11.55 12.59 -1.03
N ARG A 401 11.93 12.96 -2.26
CA ARG A 401 12.47 12.01 -3.24
C ARG A 401 13.71 11.29 -2.73
N LEU A 402 14.61 12.02 -2.06
CA LEU A 402 15.82 11.43 -1.47
C LEU A 402 15.48 10.65 -0.19
N TYR A 403 14.64 11.22 0.67
CA TYR A 403 14.28 10.61 1.96
C TYR A 403 13.56 9.29 1.77
N ALA A 404 12.53 9.23 0.93
CA ALA A 404 11.76 8.01 0.69
C ALA A 404 12.62 6.86 0.15
N GLN A 405 13.69 7.16 -0.59
CA GLN A 405 14.62 6.17 -1.14
C GLN A 405 15.71 5.71 -0.17
N LYS A 406 16.15 6.59 0.74
CA LYS A 406 17.41 6.41 1.51
C LYS A 406 17.21 6.33 3.01
N ILE A 407 16.06 6.71 3.54
CA ILE A 407 15.72 6.61 4.95
C ILE A 407 14.93 5.34 5.21
N ALA A 408 15.44 4.51 6.13
CA ALA A 408 14.81 3.24 6.49
C ALA A 408 13.59 3.39 7.42
N LEU A 409 13.40 4.55 8.03
CA LEU A 409 12.31 4.87 8.96
C LEU A 409 11.08 5.39 8.22
N PRO A 410 9.86 5.19 8.77
CA PRO A 410 8.68 5.91 8.32
C PRO A 410 8.89 7.42 8.38
N ILE A 411 8.23 8.14 7.46
CA ILE A 411 8.36 9.58 7.33
C ILE A 411 7.05 10.26 7.71
N MET A 412 7.17 11.38 8.40
CA MET A 412 6.10 12.29 8.79
C MET A 412 6.24 13.59 7.99
N PRO A 413 5.58 13.71 6.81
CA PRO A 413 5.55 14.98 6.09
C PRO A 413 4.87 16.05 6.95
N ASP A 414 5.58 17.14 7.20
CA ASP A 414 5.14 18.27 8.01
C ASP A 414 4.92 19.52 7.16
N SER A 415 3.66 19.90 6.99
CA SER A 415 3.27 21.09 6.23
C SER A 415 1.86 21.58 6.57
N THR A 416 1.68 22.90 6.52
CA THR A 416 0.37 23.55 6.56
C THR A 416 -0.26 23.69 5.17
N GLN A 417 0.45 23.35 4.09
CA GLN A 417 0.00 23.45 2.71
C GLN A 417 -0.39 22.08 2.15
N THR A 418 -1.68 21.89 1.87
CA THR A 418 -2.21 20.67 1.26
C THR A 418 -1.48 20.23 -0.03
N PRO A 419 -1.08 21.13 -0.95
CA PRO A 419 -0.30 20.74 -2.12
C PRO A 419 1.08 20.13 -1.77
N ALA A 420 1.78 20.67 -0.78
CA ALA A 420 3.07 20.13 -0.34
C ALA A 420 2.90 18.75 0.32
N LEU A 421 1.85 18.57 1.13
CA LEU A 421 1.49 17.27 1.70
C LEU A 421 1.22 16.23 0.60
N GLU A 422 0.40 16.57 -0.41
CA GLU A 422 0.11 15.64 -1.50
C GLU A 422 1.37 15.26 -2.28
N GLU A 423 2.24 16.23 -2.60
CA GLU A 423 3.52 15.94 -3.28
C GLU A 423 4.44 15.03 -2.46
N ALA A 424 4.49 15.20 -1.14
CA ALA A 424 5.21 14.28 -0.28
C ALA A 424 4.61 12.86 -0.33
N LEU A 425 3.28 12.75 -0.19
CA LEU A 425 2.58 11.47 -0.12
C LEU A 425 2.70 10.66 -1.43
N LYS A 426 2.76 11.34 -2.58
CA LYS A 426 3.05 10.72 -3.90
C LYS A 426 4.44 10.07 -4.00
N LEU A 427 5.35 10.37 -3.06
CA LEU A 427 6.71 9.82 -3.03
C LEU A 427 6.88 8.73 -1.95
N ILE A 428 5.90 8.55 -1.06
CA ILE A 428 6.00 7.60 0.06
C ILE A 428 5.26 6.29 -0.27
N GLY A 429 6.02 5.23 -0.55
CA GLY A 429 5.44 3.88 -0.70
C GLY A 429 5.01 3.21 0.61
N GLY A 430 5.55 3.66 1.75
CA GLY A 430 5.21 3.17 3.10
C GLY A 430 3.86 3.67 3.66
N LYS A 431 3.54 3.42 4.93
CA LYS A 431 2.39 4.02 5.66
C LYS A 431 2.89 5.22 6.49
N PRO A 432 2.70 6.48 6.02
CA PRO A 432 3.19 7.67 6.72
C PRO A 432 2.23 8.14 7.81
N ILE A 433 2.63 9.18 8.54
CA ILE A 433 1.77 9.98 9.41
C ILE A 433 1.86 11.45 8.95
N ILE A 434 0.73 12.13 8.73
CA ILE A 434 0.73 13.53 8.30
C ILE A 434 0.82 14.43 9.53
N ASN A 435 1.77 15.35 9.52
CA ASN A 435 1.84 16.47 10.46
C ASN A 435 1.43 17.76 9.71
N SER A 436 0.29 18.34 9.98
CA SER A 436 -0.80 17.91 10.88
C SER A 436 -2.14 18.31 10.30
N VAL A 437 -3.20 17.95 11.01
CA VAL A 437 -4.56 18.44 10.77
C VAL A 437 -5.07 19.20 12.00
N ASN A 438 -5.83 20.27 11.76
CA ASN A 438 -6.50 21.07 12.78
C ASN A 438 -7.73 21.79 12.19
N LEU A 439 -8.40 22.62 12.99
CA LEU A 439 -9.60 23.36 12.59
C LEU A 439 -9.36 24.88 12.50
N GLU A 440 -8.12 25.35 12.53
CA GLU A 440 -7.77 26.79 12.52
C GLU A 440 -8.31 27.51 11.28
N ASP A 441 -8.08 26.93 10.10
CA ASP A 441 -8.57 27.43 8.80
C ASP A 441 -9.98 26.89 8.46
N GLY A 442 -10.69 26.36 9.46
CA GLY A 442 -12.03 25.80 9.31
C GLY A 442 -12.08 24.38 8.74
N ILE A 443 -13.31 23.89 8.59
CA ILE A 443 -13.59 22.48 8.26
C ILE A 443 -13.16 22.05 6.86
N GLU A 444 -13.07 22.99 5.90
CA GLU A 444 -12.71 22.67 4.51
C GLU A 444 -11.26 22.20 4.40
N LYS A 445 -10.34 22.87 5.11
CA LYS A 445 -8.93 22.45 5.16
C LYS A 445 -8.77 21.13 5.91
N PHE A 446 -9.48 20.97 7.03
CA PHE A 446 -9.55 19.72 7.77
C PHE A 446 -9.99 18.55 6.87
N ASP A 447 -11.06 18.76 6.11
CA ASP A 447 -11.60 17.75 5.19
C ASP A 447 -10.59 17.38 4.10
N ALA A 448 -9.89 18.36 3.53
CA ALA A 448 -8.89 18.12 2.50
C ALA A 448 -7.72 17.26 3.02
N VAL A 449 -7.21 17.53 4.22
CA VAL A 449 -6.14 16.72 4.82
C VAL A 449 -6.63 15.31 5.18
N CYS A 450 -7.86 15.17 5.70
CA CYS A 450 -8.46 13.86 5.96
C CYS A 450 -8.64 13.04 4.67
N GLN A 451 -9.03 13.68 3.57
CA GLN A 451 -9.13 13.03 2.25
C GLN A 451 -7.76 12.57 1.75
N LEU A 452 -6.71 13.36 1.93
CA LEU A 452 -5.34 12.93 1.63
C LEU A 452 -4.93 11.73 2.49
N ALA A 453 -5.20 11.76 3.80
CA ALA A 453 -4.88 10.66 4.70
C ALA A 453 -5.58 9.36 4.27
N LYS A 454 -6.87 9.43 3.92
CA LYS A 454 -7.63 8.28 3.42
C LYS A 454 -7.12 7.78 2.08
N LYS A 455 -6.84 8.70 1.14
CA LYS A 455 -6.31 8.36 -0.19
C LYS A 455 -4.99 7.62 -0.06
N TYR A 456 -4.00 8.18 0.65
CA TYR A 456 -2.64 7.62 0.70
C TYR A 456 -2.39 6.61 1.83
N GLY A 457 -3.42 6.32 2.65
CA GLY A 457 -3.34 5.39 3.78
C GLY A 457 -2.44 5.91 4.90
N ALA A 458 -2.57 7.18 5.27
CA ALA A 458 -1.75 7.83 6.29
C ALA A 458 -2.45 7.91 7.66
N ALA A 459 -1.67 7.88 8.73
CA ALA A 459 -2.09 8.34 10.05
C ALA A 459 -2.10 9.87 10.12
N LEU A 460 -2.66 10.44 11.19
CA LEU A 460 -2.79 11.89 11.39
C LEU A 460 -2.25 12.33 12.74
N VAL A 461 -1.43 13.37 12.74
CA VAL A 461 -1.23 14.21 13.92
C VAL A 461 -2.35 15.25 13.97
N CYS A 462 -3.14 15.23 15.04
CA CYS A 462 -4.27 16.11 15.27
C CYS A 462 -3.91 17.18 16.32
N LEU A 463 -3.72 18.43 15.89
CA LEU A 463 -3.43 19.53 16.80
C LEU A 463 -4.74 20.08 17.39
N THR A 464 -4.77 20.33 18.70
CA THR A 464 -5.94 20.96 19.35
C THR A 464 -5.99 22.47 19.13
N ILE A 465 -6.11 22.86 17.86
CA ILE A 465 -6.31 24.23 17.38
C ILE A 465 -7.62 24.25 16.60
N ASP A 466 -8.47 25.24 16.88
CA ASP A 466 -9.68 25.47 16.10
C ASP A 466 -9.86 26.95 15.76
N GLU A 467 -11.03 27.33 15.27
CA GLU A 467 -11.33 28.69 14.78
C GLU A 467 -11.23 29.76 15.89
N ILE A 468 -11.26 29.35 17.17
CA ILE A 468 -11.02 30.25 18.31
C ILE A 468 -9.51 30.45 18.55
N GLY A 469 -8.70 29.46 18.17
CA GLY A 469 -7.25 29.46 18.28
C GLY A 469 -6.72 28.24 19.04
N MET A 470 -5.50 28.39 19.56
CA MET A 470 -4.81 27.31 20.27
C MET A 470 -5.44 27.01 21.63
N ALA A 471 -5.75 25.74 21.91
CA ALA A 471 -6.32 25.33 23.18
C ALA A 471 -5.30 25.32 24.33
N LYS A 472 -5.54 26.14 25.38
CA LYS A 472 -4.59 26.35 26.49
C LYS A 472 -4.94 25.59 27.78
N THR A 473 -6.22 25.51 28.15
CA THR A 473 -6.68 24.81 29.36
C THR A 473 -7.00 23.34 29.06
N VAL A 474 -7.05 22.49 30.09
CA VAL A 474 -7.39 21.06 29.96
C VAL A 474 -8.75 20.89 29.27
N GLU A 475 -9.75 21.63 29.73
CA GLU A 475 -11.13 21.54 29.22
C GLU A 475 -11.17 21.88 27.73
N ARG A 476 -10.48 22.96 27.33
CA ARG A 476 -10.48 23.41 25.95
C ARG A 476 -9.73 22.44 25.04
N LYS A 477 -8.59 21.89 25.50
CA LYS A 477 -7.82 20.89 24.75
C LYS A 477 -8.69 19.66 24.45
N LEU A 478 -9.42 19.18 25.46
CA LEU A 478 -10.28 18.00 25.33
C LEU A 478 -11.52 18.27 24.47
N GLU A 479 -12.13 19.47 24.58
CA GLU A 479 -13.26 19.87 23.73
C GLU A 479 -12.88 19.86 22.24
N VAL A 480 -11.74 20.47 21.89
CA VAL A 480 -11.26 20.50 20.50
C VAL A 480 -10.85 19.09 20.04
N ALA A 481 -10.19 18.31 20.91
CA ALA A 481 -9.80 16.94 20.58
C ALA A 481 -11.02 16.06 20.26
N GLU A 482 -12.09 16.15 21.06
CA GLU A 482 -13.33 15.41 20.83
C GLU A 482 -13.97 15.79 19.48
N ARG A 483 -14.04 17.09 19.19
CA ARG A 483 -14.58 17.58 17.91
C ARG A 483 -13.77 17.04 16.72
N ILE A 484 -12.45 17.03 16.80
CA ILE A 484 -11.57 16.47 15.76
C ILE A 484 -11.78 14.96 15.64
N TYR A 485 -11.85 14.24 16.77
CA TYR A 485 -12.10 12.81 16.80
C TYR A 485 -13.41 12.44 16.08
N GLU A 486 -14.52 13.10 16.44
CA GLU A 486 -15.83 12.87 15.81
C GLU A 486 -15.80 13.15 14.31
N LEU A 487 -15.19 14.26 13.89
CA LEU A 487 -15.09 14.60 12.47
C LEU A 487 -14.22 13.60 11.70
N ALA A 488 -13.04 13.25 12.20
CA ALA A 488 -12.14 12.31 11.53
C ALA A 488 -12.76 10.91 11.41
N THR A 489 -13.38 10.42 12.49
CA THR A 489 -13.90 9.05 12.57
C THR A 489 -15.27 8.92 11.90
N GLN A 490 -16.22 9.81 12.18
CA GLN A 490 -17.61 9.65 11.72
C GLN A 490 -17.81 10.19 10.30
N LYS A 491 -17.21 11.34 9.96
CA LYS A 491 -17.37 11.96 8.63
C LYS A 491 -16.43 11.34 7.60
N HIS A 492 -15.16 11.14 7.97
CA HIS A 492 -14.15 10.65 7.02
C HIS A 492 -13.90 9.14 7.12
N GLY A 493 -14.36 8.48 8.19
CA GLY A 493 -14.17 7.04 8.38
C GLY A 493 -12.73 6.66 8.70
N ILE A 494 -11.95 7.57 9.30
CA ILE A 494 -10.58 7.28 9.71
C ILE A 494 -10.62 6.37 10.93
N ASN A 495 -9.83 5.29 10.90
CA ASN A 495 -9.69 4.41 12.05
C ASN A 495 -9.11 5.22 13.24
N PRO A 496 -9.78 5.26 14.41
CA PRO A 496 -9.28 5.93 15.61
C PRO A 496 -7.82 5.60 15.96
N GLU A 497 -7.37 4.36 15.75
CA GLU A 497 -6.00 3.95 16.05
C GLU A 497 -4.94 4.73 15.23
N ASN A 498 -5.33 5.31 14.08
CA ASN A 498 -4.49 6.14 13.22
C ASN A 498 -4.49 7.63 13.61
N LEU A 499 -5.19 8.03 14.67
CA LEU A 499 -5.20 9.40 15.18
C LEU A 499 -4.18 9.53 16.32
N VAL A 500 -3.32 10.55 16.24
CA VAL A 500 -2.34 10.90 17.27
C VAL A 500 -2.55 12.36 17.64
N PHE A 501 -2.99 12.63 18.86
CA PHE A 501 -3.31 14.00 19.28
C PHE A 501 -2.09 14.71 19.85
N ASP A 502 -1.78 15.88 19.29
CA ASP A 502 -0.92 16.87 19.93
C ASP A 502 -1.81 17.86 20.69
N LEU A 503 -1.81 17.71 22.02
CA LEU A 503 -2.59 18.54 22.93
C LEU A 503 -1.89 19.87 23.24
N LEU A 504 -0.99 20.34 22.37
CA LEU A 504 -0.27 21.60 22.40
C LEU A 504 0.54 21.87 23.68
N THR A 505 1.85 21.79 23.55
CA THR A 505 2.79 22.22 24.59
C THR A 505 3.21 23.68 24.38
N PHE A 506 3.05 24.51 25.42
CA PHE A 506 3.49 25.91 25.41
C PHE A 506 4.72 26.11 26.30
N THR A 507 5.47 27.20 26.07
CA THR A 507 6.68 27.50 26.83
C THR A 507 6.38 28.00 28.25
N LEU A 508 7.17 27.54 29.23
CA LEU A 508 7.20 28.09 30.59
C LEU A 508 8.17 29.27 30.74
N GLY A 509 9.00 29.53 29.73
CA GLY A 509 10.03 30.57 29.75
C GLY A 509 9.54 31.97 29.34
N SER A 510 8.26 32.15 29.01
CA SER A 510 7.71 33.43 28.52
C SER A 510 7.57 34.49 29.61
N GLY A 511 7.39 34.09 30.87
CA GLY A 511 7.08 34.99 31.99
C GLY A 511 5.64 35.53 32.00
N ASP A 512 4.77 35.01 31.12
CA ASP A 512 3.36 35.36 31.06
C ASP A 512 2.54 34.44 31.98
N GLU A 513 1.74 35.04 32.87
CA GLU A 513 0.91 34.34 33.84
C GLU A 513 -0.08 33.37 33.18
N GLU A 514 -0.48 33.62 31.93
CA GLU A 514 -1.37 32.73 31.19
C GLU A 514 -0.76 31.33 30.98
N TYR A 515 0.57 31.22 30.90
CA TYR A 515 1.27 29.95 30.69
C TYR A 515 1.79 29.32 31.98
N PHE A 516 1.45 29.88 33.15
CA PHE A 516 1.92 29.38 34.45
C PHE A 516 1.62 27.88 34.63
N ASP A 517 0.41 27.45 34.26
CA ASP A 517 -0.04 26.06 34.36
C ASP A 517 0.11 25.26 33.05
N ALA A 518 0.78 25.79 32.02
CA ALA A 518 0.78 25.21 30.68
C ALA A 518 1.29 23.75 30.64
N GLY A 519 2.35 23.45 31.40
CA GLY A 519 2.88 22.10 31.51
C GLY A 519 1.90 21.13 32.16
N ILE A 520 1.30 21.52 33.29
CA ILE A 520 0.32 20.71 34.02
C ILE A 520 -0.92 20.47 33.17
N ASN A 521 -1.42 21.51 32.49
CA ASN A 521 -2.57 21.42 31.59
C ASN A 521 -2.32 20.42 30.46
N THR A 522 -1.10 20.35 29.92
CA THR A 522 -0.75 19.39 28.87
C THR A 522 -0.73 17.96 29.43
N ILE A 523 -0.06 17.73 30.56
CA ILE A 523 0.01 16.41 31.21
C ILE A 523 -1.39 15.88 31.56
N GLU A 524 -2.23 16.72 32.16
CA GLU A 524 -3.58 16.29 32.55
C GLU A 524 -4.49 16.08 31.34
N ALA A 525 -4.36 16.90 30.29
CA ALA A 525 -5.09 16.67 29.06
C ALA A 525 -4.70 15.33 28.40
N ILE A 526 -3.41 14.97 28.39
CA ILE A 526 -2.95 13.66 27.89
C ILE A 526 -3.60 12.53 28.68
N ARG A 527 -3.55 12.61 30.02
CA ARG A 527 -4.17 11.61 30.91
C ARG A 527 -5.66 11.44 30.63
N GLN A 528 -6.39 12.55 30.57
CA GLN A 528 -7.84 12.53 30.33
C GLN A 528 -8.19 12.02 28.93
N LEU A 529 -7.41 12.40 27.91
CA LEU A 529 -7.61 11.92 26.55
C LEU A 529 -7.43 10.40 26.48
N ARG A 530 -6.32 9.88 27.01
CA ARG A 530 -5.99 8.44 26.96
C ARG A 530 -6.94 7.58 27.80
N LEU A 531 -7.55 8.14 28.86
CA LEU A 531 -8.62 7.49 29.61
C LEU A 531 -9.95 7.42 28.83
N ARG A 532 -10.27 8.45 28.04
CA ARG A 532 -11.51 8.50 27.24
C ARG A 532 -11.40 7.70 25.95
N HIS A 533 -10.26 7.79 25.29
CA HIS A 533 -9.95 7.22 23.98
C HIS A 533 -8.63 6.42 24.06
N PRO A 534 -8.64 5.22 24.68
CA PRO A 534 -7.43 4.40 24.84
C PRO A 534 -6.82 3.90 23.52
N GLU A 535 -7.54 4.02 22.42
CA GLU A 535 -7.12 3.62 21.08
C GLU A 535 -6.31 4.70 20.33
N VAL A 536 -6.43 5.99 20.68
CA VAL A 536 -5.74 7.09 19.97
C VAL A 536 -4.36 7.40 20.56
N GLY A 537 -3.37 7.73 19.74
CA GLY A 537 -2.06 8.18 20.21
C GLY A 537 -2.09 9.57 20.85
N ALA A 538 -1.07 9.88 21.65
CA ALA A 538 -0.72 11.25 22.01
C ALA A 538 0.70 11.56 21.52
N THR A 539 0.97 12.81 21.18
CA THR A 539 2.32 13.28 20.83
C THR A 539 2.51 14.69 21.37
N LEU A 540 3.76 15.16 21.44
CA LEU A 540 4.06 16.54 21.79
C LEU A 540 5.35 17.01 21.14
N GLY A 541 5.37 18.27 20.73
CA GLY A 541 6.61 19.01 20.44
C GLY A 541 7.40 19.27 21.73
N LEU A 542 8.19 18.30 22.18
CA LEU A 542 8.86 18.32 23.49
C LEU A 542 9.70 19.58 23.71
N SER A 543 10.38 20.04 22.66
CA SER A 543 11.26 21.21 22.70
C SER A 543 10.53 22.53 23.00
N ASN A 544 9.20 22.59 22.89
CA ASN A 544 8.40 23.80 23.10
C ASN A 544 8.31 24.21 24.58
N ILE A 545 8.26 23.25 25.51
CA ILE A 545 8.10 23.52 26.96
C ILE A 545 9.22 24.40 27.51
N SER A 546 10.42 24.27 26.94
CA SER A 546 11.64 24.92 27.41
C SER A 546 12.13 26.06 26.50
N PHE A 547 11.32 26.47 25.51
CA PHE A 547 11.70 27.55 24.60
C PHE A 547 11.92 28.87 25.37
N GLY A 548 13.00 29.60 25.08
CA GLY A 548 13.33 30.84 25.80
C GLY A 548 14.15 30.64 27.08
N LEU A 549 14.35 29.41 27.55
CA LEU A 549 15.27 29.11 28.64
C LEU A 549 16.72 28.97 28.16
N ASP A 550 17.66 29.06 29.11
CA ASP A 550 19.08 28.81 28.84
C ASP A 550 19.30 27.39 28.29
N LYS A 551 20.19 27.26 27.29
CA LYS A 551 20.49 26.01 26.60
C LYS A 551 20.84 24.85 27.54
N ASP A 552 21.46 25.13 28.68
CA ASP A 552 21.92 24.12 29.62
C ASP A 552 20.78 23.66 30.54
N ALA A 553 19.72 24.47 30.70
CA ALA A 553 18.53 24.13 31.47
C ALA A 553 17.52 23.29 30.68
N ARG A 554 17.44 23.48 29.36
CA ARG A 554 16.43 22.84 28.50
C ARG A 554 16.39 21.31 28.61
N PRO A 555 17.52 20.56 28.57
CA PRO A 555 17.48 19.10 28.65
C PRO A 555 16.87 18.58 29.96
N TYR A 556 17.11 19.26 31.09
CA TYR A 556 16.56 18.86 32.38
C TYR A 556 15.04 19.03 32.43
N LEU A 557 14.54 20.19 32.02
CA LEU A 557 13.09 20.45 31.97
C LEU A 557 12.40 19.50 30.99
N ASN A 558 12.95 19.34 29.79
CA ASN A 558 12.41 18.41 28.80
C ASN A 558 12.34 16.98 29.34
N SER A 559 13.39 16.52 30.03
CA SER A 559 13.43 15.15 30.58
C SER A 559 12.40 14.93 31.69
N MET A 560 12.27 15.89 32.61
CA MET A 560 11.27 15.82 33.69
C MET A 560 9.84 15.88 33.15
N PHE A 561 9.59 16.77 32.20
CA PHE A 561 8.28 16.90 31.56
C PHE A 561 7.92 15.63 30.79
N LEU A 562 8.86 15.10 29.99
CA LEU A 562 8.66 13.86 29.24
C LEU A 562 8.31 12.69 30.17
N HIS A 563 9.02 12.54 31.29
CA HIS A 563 8.73 11.49 32.28
C HIS A 563 7.28 11.53 32.75
N HIS A 564 6.78 12.71 33.15
CA HIS A 564 5.40 12.85 33.61
C HIS A 564 4.35 12.70 32.49
N CYS A 565 4.68 13.11 31.26
CA CYS A 565 3.82 12.86 30.11
C CYS A 565 3.71 11.36 29.80
N ILE A 566 4.81 10.60 29.86
CA ILE A 566 4.79 9.14 29.70
C ILE A 566 3.94 8.49 30.79
N GLU A 567 4.07 8.91 32.05
CA GLU A 567 3.21 8.42 33.14
C GLU A 567 1.72 8.77 32.93
N ALA A 568 1.43 9.86 32.22
CA ALA A 568 0.07 10.25 31.84
C ALA A 568 -0.46 9.46 30.62
N GLY A 569 0.39 8.74 29.89
CA GLY A 569 0.01 7.93 28.73
C GLY A 569 0.39 8.52 27.37
N LEU A 570 1.39 9.42 27.33
CA LEU A 570 1.99 9.92 26.09
C LEU A 570 2.39 8.79 25.14
#